data_AF-A0A955KYU2-F1
#
_entry.id   AF-A0A955KYU2-F1
#
_cell.length_a   1.000
_cell.length_b   1.000
_cell.length_c   1.000
_cell.angle_alpha   90.00
_cell.angle_beta   90.00
_cell.angle_gamma   90.00
#
_symmetry.space_group_name_H-M   'P 1'
#
loop_
_entity.id
_entity.type
_entity.pdbx_description
1 polymer ?
#
loop_
_entity_poly.entity_id
_entity_poly.type
_entity_poly.pdbx_seq_one_letter_code
_entity_poly.pdbx_strand_id
1 'polypeptide(L)' 'MNPPKFVISVNNASHFHFSYPRYIENRIREAFGFQGTPISLELKGRVSIFKEKERLAKIEHKKKQYRETGSIYR' A
#
# COMPACT_ATOMS: atom_id res chain seq x y z
N MET A 1 -16.04 -18.37 7.41
CA MET A 1 -16.28 -16.97 7.83
C MET A 1 -15.52 -16.06 6.88
N ASN A 2 -16.23 -15.27 6.07
CA ASN A 2 -15.61 -14.28 5.18
C ASN A 2 -15.75 -12.91 5.85
N PRO A 3 -14.75 -12.45 6.62
CA PRO A 3 -14.85 -11.18 7.33
C PRO A 3 -14.99 -10.02 6.33
N PRO A 4 -15.85 -9.01 6.63
CA PRO A 4 -15.98 -7.83 5.80
C PRO A 4 -14.64 -7.08 5.73
N LYS A 5 -14.23 -6.76 4.51
CA LYS A 5 -12.96 -6.08 4.22
C LYS A 5 -13.23 -4.66 3.72
N PHE A 6 -12.64 -3.69 4.39
CA PHE A 6 -12.70 -2.28 4.03
C PHE A 6 -11.33 -1.81 3.57
N VAL A 7 -11.28 -1.22 2.37
CA VAL A 7 -10.05 -0.64 1.81
C VAL A 7 -10.16 0.87 1.83
N ILE A 8 -9.29 1.53 2.58
CA ILE A 8 -9.23 2.99 2.68
C ILE A 8 -8.07 3.48 1.83
N SER A 9 -8.39 4.24 0.79
CA SER A 9 -7.38 4.85 -0.07
C SER A 9 -6.93 6.20 0.48
N VAL A 10 -5.66 6.30 0.86
CA VAL A 10 -5.06 7.51 1.44
C VAL A 10 -3.98 8.08 0.55
N ASN A 11 -3.81 9.40 0.56
CA ASN A 11 -2.75 10.07 -0.20
C ASN A 11 -1.37 9.76 0.36
N ASN A 12 -1.23 9.67 1.68
CA ASN A 12 0.02 9.34 2.33
C ASN A 12 -0.21 8.49 3.58
N ALA A 13 0.08 7.18 3.47
CA ALA A 13 -0.06 6.25 4.59
C ALA A 13 0.97 6.51 5.70
N SER A 14 2.08 7.21 5.42
CA SER A 14 3.12 7.50 6.42
C SER A 14 2.72 8.60 7.41
N HIS A 15 1.70 9.40 7.09
CA HIS A 15 1.15 10.40 8.01
C HIS A 15 0.04 9.83 8.91
N PHE A 16 -0.33 8.56 8.71
CA PHE A 16 -1.32 7.91 9.56
C PHE A 16 -0.67 7.51 10.89
N HIS A 17 -1.16 8.10 11.99
CA HIS A 17 -0.77 7.65 13.31
C HIS A 17 -1.25 6.21 13.56
N PHE A 18 -0.47 5.41 14.29
CA PHE A 18 -0.73 3.98 14.48
C PHE A 18 -2.09 3.67 15.13
N SER A 19 -2.67 4.62 15.88
CA SER A 19 -3.96 4.48 16.55
C SER A 19 -5.17 4.75 15.65
N TYR A 20 -4.97 5.46 14.54
CA TYR A 20 -6.05 5.91 13.66
C TYR A 20 -6.81 4.75 12.98
N PRO A 21 -6.16 3.66 12.52
CA PRO A 21 -6.85 2.48 12.01
C PRO A 21 -7.87 1.91 13.01
N ARG A 22 -7.50 1.85 14.29
CA ARG A 22 -8.36 1.32 15.35
C ARG A 22 -9.55 2.23 15.65
N TYR A 23 -9.33 3.55 15.59
CA TYR A 23 -10.42 4.52 15.70
C TYR A 23 -11.44 4.35 14.56
N ILE A 24 -10.97 4.22 13.32
CA ILE A 24 -11.85 4.03 12.16
C ILE A 24 -12.59 2.70 12.24
N GLU A 25 -11.92 1.62 12.64
CA GLU A 25 -12.56 0.32 12.83
C GLU A 25 -13.70 0.41 13.86
N ASN A 26 -13.46 1.02 15.01
CA ASN A 26 -14.49 1.21 16.03
C ASN A 26 -15.66 2.05 15.51
N ARG A 27 -15.41 3.11 14.75
CA ARG A 27 -16.48 3.92 14.15
C ARG A 27 -17.30 3.15 13.11
N ILE A 28 -16.68 2.29 12.31
CA ILE A 28 -17.40 1.40 11.39
C ILE A 28 -18.25 0.39 12.17
N ARG A 29 -17.72 -0.15 13.27
CA ARG A 29 -18.49 -1.06 14.15
C ARG A 29 -19.73 -0.38 14.74
N GLU A 30 -19.58 0.84 15.23
CA GLU A 30 -20.69 1.63 15.78
C GLU A 30 -21.74 1.99 14.73
N ALA A 31 -21.31 2.41 13.54
CA ALA A 31 -22.22 2.89 12.48
C ALA A 31 -23.02 1.77 11.81
N PHE A 32 -22.43 0.58 11.62
CA PHE A 32 -23.03 -0.53 10.88
C PHE A 32 -23.41 -1.73 11.75
N GLY A 33 -23.15 -1.68 13.06
CA GLY A 33 -23.56 -2.74 14.00
C GLY A 33 -22.70 -4.01 13.95
N PHE A 34 -21.44 -3.93 13.51
CA PHE A 34 -20.52 -5.09 13.44
C PHE A 34 -19.94 -5.52 14.82
N GLN A 35 -20.75 -5.48 15.88
CA GLN A 35 -20.38 -5.98 17.21
C GLN A 35 -20.13 -7.50 17.13
N GLY A 36 -18.92 -7.96 17.48
CA GLY A 36 -18.56 -9.39 17.47
C GLY A 36 -18.10 -9.98 16.12
N THR A 37 -18.11 -9.23 15.02
CA THR A 37 -17.57 -9.70 13.73
C THR A 37 -16.14 -9.19 13.52
N PRO A 38 -15.15 -10.02 13.18
CA PRO A 38 -13.81 -9.54 12.82
C PRO A 38 -13.89 -8.69 11.53
N ILE A 39 -13.35 -7.47 11.57
CA ILE A 39 -13.29 -6.56 10.42
C ILE A 39 -11.84 -6.51 9.92
N SER A 40 -11.66 -6.58 8.60
CA SER A 40 -10.35 -6.39 7.98
C SER A 40 -10.26 -4.97 7.41
N LEU A 41 -9.32 -4.16 7.90
CA LEU A 41 -9.07 -2.80 7.42
C LEU A 41 -7.72 -2.75 6.69
N GLU A 42 -7.71 -2.34 5.42
CA GLU A 42 -6.49 -2.17 4.64
C GLU A 42 -6.31 -0.71 4.22
N LEU A 43 -5.15 -0.13 4.55
CA LEU A 43 -4.76 1.21 4.10
C LEU A 43 -3.98 1.09 2.79
N LYS A 44 -4.57 1.60 1.70
CA LYS A 44 -3.92 1.64 0.40
C LYS A 44 -3.40 3.05 0.13
N GLY A 45 -2.08 3.21 0.15
CA GLY A 45 -1.44 4.43 -0.31
C GLY A 45 -1.63 4.59 -1.81
N ARG A 46 -2.05 5.78 -2.27
CA ARG A 46 -1.96 6.12 -3.70
C ARG A 46 -0.48 6.28 -4.04
N VAL A 47 0.05 5.40 -4.87
CA VAL A 47 1.40 5.57 -5.41
C VAL A 47 1.36 6.78 -6.33
N SER A 48 2.15 7.81 -6.02
CA SER A 48 2.28 8.95 -6.91
C SER A 48 2.92 8.47 -8.21
N ILE A 49 2.30 8.85 -9.34
CA ILE A 49 2.77 8.51 -10.69
C ILE A 49 4.24 8.92 -10.87
N PHE A 50 4.67 9.97 -10.17
CA PHE A 50 6.05 10.46 -10.15
C PHE A 50 7.04 9.44 -9.57
N LYS A 51 6.72 8.77 -8.44
CA LYS A 51 7.59 7.73 -7.86
C LYS A 51 7.76 6.52 -8.79
N GLU A 52 6.72 6.19 -9.54
CA GLU A 52 6.75 5.07 -10.47
C GLU A 52 7.68 5.38 -11.66
N LYS A 53 7.62 6.60 -12.20
CA LYS A 53 8.55 7.04 -13.26
C LYS A 53 10.01 7.02 -12.80
N GLU A 54 10.31 7.49 -11.59
CA GLU A 54 11.67 7.45 -11.03
C GLU A 54 12.17 6.00 -10.84
N ARG A 55 11.30 5.10 -10.39
CA ARG A 55 11.62 3.67 -10.25
C ARG A 55 11.92 3.04 -11.61
N LEU A 56 11.09 3.31 -12.62
CA LEU A 56 11.26 2.79 -13.98
C LEU A 56 12.54 3.32 -14.62
N ALA A 57 12.83 4.61 -14.48
CA ALA A 57 14.06 5.22 -14.96
C ALA A 57 15.30 4.58 -14.31
N LYS A 58 15.26 4.29 -12.99
CA LYS A 58 16.32 3.53 -12.30
C LYS A 58 16.48 2.12 -12.85
N ILE A 59 15.39 1.41 -13.12
CA ILE A 59 15.43 0.06 -13.70
C ILE A 59 16.06 0.09 -15.10
N GLU A 60 15.72 1.08 -15.91
CA GLU A 60 16.21 1.24 -17.27
C GLU A 60 17.70 1.58 -17.31
N HIS A 61 18.15 2.51 -16.45
CA HIS A 61 19.57 2.84 -16.28
C HIS A 61 20.38 1.61 -15.83
N LYS A 62 19.84 0.84 -14.87
CA LYS A 62 20.48 -0.40 -14.38
C LYS A 62 20.54 -1.46 -15.48
N LYS A 63 19.46 -1.66 -16.26
CA LYS A 63 19.44 -2.57 -17.41
C LYS A 63 20.46 -2.18 -18.48
N LYS A 64 20.61 -0.89 -18.76
CA LYS A 64 21.59 -0.38 -19.72
C LYS A 64 23.02 -0.67 -19.24
N GLN A 65 23.29 -0.42 -17.96
CA GLN A 65 24.55 -0.78 -17.31
C GLN A 65 24.87 -2.28 -17.43
N TYR A 66 23.89 -3.19 -17.22
CA TYR A 66 24.09 -4.64 -17.37
C TYR A 66 24.29 -5.10 -18.82
N ARG A 67 23.68 -4.42 -19.80
CA ARG A 67 23.90 -4.70 -21.23
C ARG A 67 25.28 -4.23 -21.69
N GLU A 68 25.78 -3.14 -21.11
CA GLU A 68 27.11 -2.59 -21.38
C GLU A 68 28.22 -3.37 -20.66
N THR A 69 27.95 -3.92 -19.48
CA THR A 69 28.89 -4.74 -18.69
C THR A 69 28.78 -6.25 -18.97
N GLY A 70 28.28 -6.65 -20.14
CA GLY A 70 28.00 -8.05 -20.49
C GLY A 70 29.12 -9.06 -20.18
N SER A 71 29.12 -9.56 -18.94
CA SER A 71 29.78 -10.74 -18.38
C SER A 71 29.49 -10.63 -16.87
N ILE A 72 28.84 -11.55 -16.18
CA ILE A 72 29.22 -12.94 -15.97
C ILE A 72 27.97 -13.63 -15.40
N TYR A 73 26.95 -13.94 -16.20
CA TYR A 73 25.98 -15.02 -15.91
C TYR A 73 25.31 -15.39 -17.23
N ARG A 74 25.99 -16.26 -17.96
CA ARG A 74 25.34 -17.32 -18.74
C ARG A 74 25.04 -18.46 -17.78
#